data_AF-A0A1I7WSI7-F1
#
_entry.id   AF-A0A1I7WSI7-F1
#
_cell.length_a   1.000
_cell.length_b   1.000
_cell.length_c   1.000
_cell.angle_alpha   90.00
_cell.angle_beta   90.00
_cell.angle_gamma   90.00
#
_symmetry.space_group_name_H-M   'P 1'
#
loop_
_entity.id
_entity.type
_entity.pdbx_description
1 polymer ?
#
loop_
_entity_poly.entity_id
_entity_poly.type
_entity_poly.pdbx_seq_one_letter_code
_entity_poly.pdbx_strand_id
1 'polypeptide(L)'
;MSREIMASDGTNVIGNTPLLLLNNVTKGLDAKIAILKAYGAEVILTDPALGFKGVEDCALNLAESIPNSYILNQFTNPANPAAHYRSTGPEIWKQTDGKVNVDIVCFGVGSGGTVSGVGRYLREKKPSVEIFAVEPYESSVINGLPSGPHKIQGMSY
;
A
#
# COMPACT_ATOMS: atom_id res chain seq x y z
N MET A 1 17.67 1.61 -24.13
CA MET A 1 17.53 2.28 -22.81
C MET A 1 18.10 1.35 -21.77
N SER A 2 19.22 1.71 -21.15
CA SER A 2 19.78 0.96 -20.01
C SER A 2 18.80 1.04 -18.85
N ARG A 3 18.31 -0.11 -18.37
CA ARG A 3 17.66 -0.18 -17.06
C ARG A 3 18.77 -0.02 -16.04
N GLU A 4 18.97 1.18 -15.51
CA GLU A 4 19.77 1.35 -14.29
C GLU A 4 19.12 0.51 -13.19
N ILE A 5 19.89 -0.43 -12.64
CA ILE A 5 19.45 -1.24 -11.52
C ILE A 5 19.37 -0.29 -10.32
N MET A 6 18.16 0.05 -9.86
CA MET A 6 17.96 0.97 -8.72
C MET A 6 18.65 0.47 -7.43
N ALA A 7 18.77 -0.84 -7.23
CA ALA A 7 19.61 -1.47 -6.22
C ALA A 7 19.80 -2.98 -6.52
N SER A 8 20.97 -3.53 -6.20
CA SER A 8 21.31 -4.95 -6.37
C SER A 8 20.82 -5.86 -5.23
N ASP A 9 20.44 -5.25 -4.10
CA ASP A 9 19.92 -5.89 -2.89
C ASP A 9 18.95 -4.89 -2.22
N GLY A 10 17.85 -5.36 -1.64
CA GLY A 10 16.89 -4.51 -0.94
C GLY A 10 17.46 -3.90 0.34
N THR A 11 18.48 -4.52 0.95
CA THR A 11 19.22 -3.94 2.09
C THR A 11 19.90 -2.62 1.73
N ASN A 12 20.35 -2.45 0.49
CA ASN A 12 20.92 -1.20 -0.03
C ASN A 12 19.88 -0.08 -0.20
N VAL A 13 18.58 -0.43 -0.30
CA VAL A 13 17.48 0.54 -0.42
C VAL A 13 16.98 0.99 0.95
N ILE A 14 16.91 0.07 1.91
CA ILE A 14 16.41 0.34 3.27
C ILE A 14 17.52 0.74 4.27
N GLY A 15 18.78 0.73 3.81
CA GLY A 15 19.96 1.16 4.58
C GLY A 15 20.16 0.36 5.85
N ASN A 16 20.59 -0.91 5.75
CA ASN A 16 20.89 -1.81 6.88
C ASN A 16 19.86 -1.85 8.03
N THR A 17 18.64 -1.36 7.81
CA THR A 17 17.57 -1.33 8.81
C THR A 17 16.95 -2.73 8.84
N PRO A 18 17.01 -3.45 9.97
CA PRO A 18 16.34 -4.74 10.08
C PRO A 18 14.84 -4.56 9.83
N LEU A 19 14.29 -5.31 8.87
CA LEU A 19 12.88 -5.25 8.52
C LEU A 19 12.13 -6.41 9.16
N LEU A 20 11.07 -6.11 9.89
CA LEU A 20 10.14 -7.10 10.41
C LEU A 20 8.82 -6.96 9.66
N LEU A 21 8.40 -8.03 8.97
CA LEU A 21 7.09 -8.07 8.31
C LEU A 21 6.16 -9.07 8.97
N LEU A 22 4.94 -8.62 9.26
CA LEU A 22 3.85 -9.43 9.77
C LEU A 22 2.86 -9.75 8.65
N ASN A 23 2.46 -11.02 8.53
CA ASN A 23 1.59 -11.47 7.45
C ASN A 23 0.50 -12.43 7.93
N ASN A 24 -0.73 -12.23 7.45
CA ASN A 24 -1.87 -13.15 7.58
C ASN A 24 -1.98 -14.06 6.35
N VAL A 25 -2.39 -15.33 6.52
CA VAL A 25 -2.15 -16.34 5.47
C VAL A 25 -3.35 -17.20 5.08
N THR A 26 -3.58 -17.27 3.76
CA THR A 26 -4.21 -18.39 3.01
C THR A 26 -3.29 -18.87 1.87
N LYS A 27 -3.54 -20.06 1.29
CA LYS A 27 -2.66 -20.84 0.36
C LYS A 27 -2.08 -20.04 -0.82
N GLY A 28 -0.81 -20.31 -1.16
CA GLY A 28 -0.02 -19.64 -2.22
C GLY A 28 1.22 -18.88 -1.72
N LEU A 29 1.66 -19.21 -0.50
CA LEU A 29 2.40 -18.34 0.42
C LEU A 29 3.93 -18.33 0.26
N ASP A 30 4.50 -19.42 -0.23
CA ASP A 30 5.95 -19.67 -0.13
C ASP A 30 6.77 -18.61 -0.87
N ALA A 31 6.27 -18.11 -2.01
CA ALA A 31 6.96 -17.10 -2.79
C ALA A 31 7.05 -15.74 -2.09
N LYS A 32 5.99 -15.28 -1.41
CA LYS A 32 6.00 -13.96 -0.73
C LYS A 32 6.92 -13.98 0.47
N ILE A 33 6.83 -15.03 1.30
CA ILE A 33 7.73 -15.20 2.45
C ILE A 33 9.17 -15.39 1.97
N ALA A 34 9.40 -16.17 0.90
CA ALA A 34 10.74 -16.36 0.35
C ALA A 34 11.36 -15.06 -0.13
N ILE A 35 10.59 -14.21 -0.83
CA ILE A 35 11.07 -12.89 -1.27
C ILE A 35 11.43 -12.01 -0.07
N LEU A 36 10.58 -11.95 0.95
CA LEU A 36 10.84 -11.14 2.15
C LEU A 36 12.10 -11.58 2.89
N LYS A 37 12.25 -12.90 3.09
CA LYS A 37 13.46 -13.48 3.69
C LYS A 37 14.70 -13.25 2.83
N ALA A 38 14.57 -13.31 1.50
CA ALA A 38 15.66 -13.02 0.58
C ALA A 38 16.13 -11.56 0.69
N TYR A 39 15.24 -10.63 1.05
CA TYR A 39 15.58 -9.23 1.37
C TYR A 39 16.06 -9.01 2.81
N GLY A 40 16.29 -10.09 3.58
CA GLY A 40 16.79 -10.03 4.95
C GLY A 40 15.73 -9.70 6.01
N ALA A 41 14.44 -9.74 5.65
CA ALA A 41 13.38 -9.48 6.62
C ALA A 41 13.19 -10.68 7.56
N GLU A 42 13.00 -10.38 8.83
CA GLU A 42 12.39 -11.32 9.76
C GLU A 42 10.88 -11.35 9.51
N VAL A 43 10.29 -12.55 9.44
CA VAL A 43 8.88 -12.73 9.12
C VAL A 43 8.22 -13.46 10.26
N ILE A 44 7.29 -12.78 10.93
CA ILE A 44 6.48 -13.36 12.01
C ILE A 44 5.08 -13.64 11.46
N LEU A 45 4.64 -14.89 11.63
CA LEU A 45 3.30 -15.33 11.26
C LEU A 45 2.37 -15.14 12.45
N THR A 46 1.21 -14.55 12.20
CA THR A 46 0.13 -14.39 13.18
C THR A 46 -0.96 -15.44 12.97
N ASP A 47 -1.79 -15.66 13.98
CA ASP A 47 -2.94 -16.55 13.87
C ASP A 47 -3.90 -16.02 12.78
N PRO A 48 -4.15 -16.79 11.69
CA PRO A 48 -5.04 -16.35 10.62
C PRO A 48 -6.47 -16.10 11.09
N ALA A 49 -6.92 -16.72 12.19
CA ALA A 49 -8.26 -16.51 12.74
C ALA A 49 -8.47 -15.09 13.29
N LEU A 50 -7.40 -14.41 13.69
CA LEU A 50 -7.45 -13.04 14.21
C LEU A 50 -7.48 -11.97 13.10
N GLY A 51 -7.29 -12.37 11.84
CA GLY A 51 -7.32 -11.47 10.70
C GLY A 51 -6.35 -10.29 10.84
N PHE A 52 -6.63 -9.18 10.16
CA PHE A 52 -5.75 -8.00 10.17
C PHE A 52 -5.50 -7.46 11.59
N LYS A 53 -6.49 -7.60 12.49
CA LYS A 53 -6.35 -7.17 13.88
C LYS A 53 -5.21 -7.90 14.60
N GLY A 54 -5.06 -9.21 14.38
CA GLY A 54 -3.94 -9.98 14.92
C GLY A 54 -2.56 -9.50 14.45
N VAL A 55 -2.46 -9.01 13.21
CA VAL A 55 -1.23 -8.38 12.69
C VAL A 55 -0.95 -7.05 13.36
N GLU A 56 -1.96 -6.20 13.51
CA GLU A 56 -1.83 -4.91 14.18
C GLU A 56 -1.39 -5.08 15.64
N ASP A 57 -2.06 -5.95 16.38
CA ASP A 57 -1.75 -6.19 17.80
C ASP A 57 -0.34 -6.77 17.97
N CYS A 58 0.07 -7.68 17.08
CA CYS A 58 1.44 -8.19 17.06
C CYS A 58 2.46 -7.08 16.79
N ALA A 59 2.21 -6.18 15.83
CA ALA A 59 3.10 -5.05 15.53
C ALA A 59 3.28 -4.13 16.74
N LEU A 60 2.18 -3.81 17.43
CA LEU A 60 2.19 -2.96 18.62
C LEU A 60 3.01 -3.59 19.75
N ASN A 61 2.78 -4.87 20.06
CA ASN A 61 3.54 -5.59 21.09
C ASN A 61 5.04 -5.67 20.77
N LEU A 62 5.40 -5.85 19.50
CA LEU A 62 6.80 -5.85 19.05
C LEU A 62 7.42 -4.46 19.17
N ALA A 63 6.67 -3.41 18.85
CA ALA A 63 7.17 -2.04 18.99
C ALA A 63 7.43 -1.65 20.45
N GLU A 64 6.62 -2.16 21.38
CA GLU A 64 6.83 -1.95 22.82
C GLU A 64 8.05 -2.72 23.37
N SER A 65 8.33 -3.90 22.83
CA SER A 65 9.37 -4.80 23.34
C SER A 65 10.74 -4.62 22.66
N ILE A 66 10.80 -4.09 21.45
CA ILE A 66 12.02 -3.91 20.68
C ILE A 66 12.48 -2.44 20.78
N PRO A 67 13.60 -2.14 21.47
CA PRO A 67 14.15 -0.80 21.50
C PRO A 67 14.49 -0.30 20.10
N ASN A 68 14.28 1.00 19.84
CA ASN A 68 14.51 1.64 18.54
C ASN A 68 13.72 1.04 17.37
N SER A 69 12.61 0.36 17.65
CA SER A 69 11.67 -0.06 16.63
C SER A 69 10.75 1.09 16.20
N TYR A 70 10.19 0.99 14.99
CA TYR A 70 9.27 1.98 14.47
C TYR A 70 8.23 1.33 13.56
N ILE A 71 6.94 1.58 13.82
CA ILE A 71 5.84 1.10 12.97
C ILE A 71 5.58 2.15 11.88
N LEU A 72 5.87 1.81 10.62
CA LEU A 72 5.66 2.72 9.49
C LEU A 72 4.19 3.09 9.24
N ASN A 73 3.25 2.21 9.65
CA ASN A 73 1.80 2.37 9.60
C ASN A 73 1.24 2.97 8.29
N GLN A 74 1.12 2.14 7.25
CA GLN A 74 0.68 2.60 5.92
C GLN A 74 -0.72 3.23 5.87
N PHE A 75 -1.58 2.97 6.86
CA PHE A 75 -2.97 3.44 6.86
C PHE A 75 -3.11 4.86 7.40
N THR A 76 -2.23 5.27 8.30
CA THR A 76 -2.29 6.60 8.95
C THR A 76 -1.12 7.51 8.58
N ASN A 77 -0.02 6.95 8.06
CA ASN A 77 1.17 7.72 7.75
C ASN A 77 0.94 8.65 6.54
N PRO A 78 1.04 9.98 6.71
CA PRO A 78 0.81 10.94 5.62
C PRO A 78 1.83 10.82 4.48
N ALA A 79 2.98 10.17 4.71
CA ALA A 79 3.95 9.89 3.66
C ALA A 79 3.36 9.03 2.53
N ASN A 80 2.40 8.16 2.83
CA ASN A 80 1.75 7.29 1.84
C ASN A 80 1.02 8.11 0.74
N PRO A 81 -0.04 8.88 1.04
CA PRO A 81 -0.68 9.71 0.01
C PRO A 81 0.25 10.79 -0.56
N ALA A 82 1.18 11.32 0.25
CA ALA A 82 2.11 12.35 -0.21
C ALA A 82 3.10 11.84 -1.26
N ALA A 83 3.52 10.57 -1.19
CA ALA A 83 4.35 9.95 -2.23
C ALA A 83 3.65 9.99 -3.59
N HIS A 84 2.38 9.58 -3.64
CA HIS A 84 1.57 9.57 -4.85
C HIS A 84 1.27 10.98 -5.39
N TYR A 85 1.05 11.96 -4.51
CA TYR A 85 0.89 13.35 -4.90
C TYR A 85 2.16 13.91 -5.57
N ARG A 86 3.35 13.56 -5.07
CA ARG A 86 4.63 14.06 -5.59
C ARG A 86 5.17 13.30 -6.81
N SER A 87 4.71 12.08 -7.05
CA SER A 87 5.23 11.21 -8.13
C SER A 87 4.12 10.72 -9.07
N THR A 88 3.31 9.77 -8.62
CA THR A 88 2.30 9.09 -9.44
C THR A 88 1.32 10.05 -10.13
N GLY A 89 0.83 11.08 -9.42
CA GLY A 89 -0.04 12.10 -10.00
C GLY A 89 0.62 12.91 -11.13
N PRO A 90 1.79 13.54 -10.88
CA PRO A 90 2.58 14.19 -11.92
C PRO A 90 2.93 13.30 -13.12
N GLU A 91 3.27 12.03 -12.88
CA GLU A 91 3.61 11.08 -13.93
C GLU A 91 2.41 10.82 -14.85
N ILE A 92 1.24 10.49 -14.28
CA ILE A 92 -0.01 10.32 -15.04
C ILE A 92 -0.33 11.58 -15.83
N TRP A 93 -0.27 12.75 -15.19
CA TRP A 93 -0.56 14.02 -15.86
C TRP A 93 0.37 14.29 -17.06
N LYS A 94 1.66 14.02 -16.90
CA LYS A 94 2.65 14.17 -17.97
C LYS A 94 2.46 13.16 -19.10
N GLN A 95 2.21 11.89 -18.77
CA GLN A 95 2.07 10.80 -19.74
C GLN A 95 0.80 10.89 -20.59
N THR A 96 -0.17 11.69 -20.15
CA THR A 96 -1.45 11.91 -20.83
C THR A 96 -1.49 13.23 -21.60
N ASP A 97 -0.32 13.85 -21.81
CA ASP A 97 -0.11 15.14 -22.47
C ASP A 97 -0.85 16.34 -21.85
N GLY A 98 -1.43 16.18 -20.66
CA GLY A 98 -2.03 17.25 -19.86
C GLY A 98 -3.32 17.85 -20.44
N LYS A 99 -4.27 18.12 -19.54
CA LYS A 99 -5.56 18.82 -19.75
C LYS A 99 -6.61 18.15 -20.64
N VAL A 100 -6.25 17.53 -21.77
CA VAL A 100 -7.25 17.05 -22.76
C VAL A 100 -7.67 15.59 -22.52
N ASN A 101 -6.80 14.74 -21.96
CA ASN A 101 -7.03 13.27 -21.97
C ASN A 101 -7.26 12.62 -20.60
N VAL A 102 -7.28 13.39 -19.51
CA VAL A 102 -7.63 12.85 -18.18
C VAL A 102 -8.94 13.45 -17.74
N ASP A 103 -10.01 12.73 -18.03
CA ASP A 103 -11.36 13.06 -17.58
C ASP A 103 -11.75 12.23 -16.36
N ILE A 104 -11.34 10.96 -16.36
CA ILE A 104 -11.70 9.99 -15.34
C ILE A 104 -10.45 9.22 -14.91
N VAL A 105 -10.29 9.04 -13.60
CA VAL A 105 -9.33 8.09 -13.03
C VAL A 105 -10.03 7.16 -12.04
N CYS A 106 -9.68 5.88 -12.10
CA CYS A 106 -10.23 4.84 -11.24
C CYS A 106 -9.09 4.12 -10.50
N PHE A 107 -9.18 4.01 -9.18
CA PHE A 107 -8.19 3.33 -8.37
C PHE A 107 -8.86 2.37 -7.39
N GLY A 108 -8.36 1.13 -7.37
CA GLY A 108 -8.64 0.21 -6.29
C GLY A 108 -8.16 0.76 -4.94
N VAL A 109 -9.00 0.68 -3.91
CA VAL A 109 -8.70 1.23 -2.59
C VAL A 109 -8.27 0.12 -1.64
N GLY A 110 -7.00 0.15 -1.22
CA GLY A 110 -6.50 -0.55 -0.04
C GLY A 110 -6.31 0.44 1.11
N SER A 111 -5.10 0.96 1.27
CA SER A 111 -4.81 2.05 2.24
C SER A 111 -5.38 3.42 1.83
N GLY A 112 -5.85 3.57 0.60
CA GLY A 112 -6.36 4.84 0.05
C GLY A 112 -5.30 5.86 -0.35
N GLY A 113 -4.01 5.57 -0.15
CA GLY A 113 -2.91 6.50 -0.46
C GLY A 113 -2.87 6.93 -1.93
N THR A 114 -3.01 5.99 -2.86
CA THR A 114 -2.96 6.27 -4.31
C THR A 114 -4.10 7.17 -4.77
N VAL A 115 -5.36 6.78 -4.51
CA VAL A 115 -6.54 7.58 -4.91
C VAL A 115 -6.52 8.98 -4.30
N SER A 116 -6.06 9.10 -3.05
CA SER A 116 -5.99 10.38 -2.34
C SER A 116 -4.88 11.29 -2.91
N GLY A 117 -3.66 10.76 -3.06
CA GLY A 117 -2.50 11.51 -3.52
C GLY A 117 -2.62 11.93 -4.99
N VAL A 118 -2.94 10.96 -5.87
CA VAL A 118 -3.16 11.22 -7.30
C VAL A 118 -4.36 12.14 -7.48
N GLY A 119 -5.49 11.83 -6.82
CA GLY A 119 -6.72 12.59 -6.97
C GLY A 119 -6.56 14.06 -6.58
N ARG A 120 -5.87 14.34 -5.46
CA ARG A 120 -5.54 15.71 -5.06
C ARG A 120 -4.71 16.43 -6.13
N TYR A 121 -3.64 15.82 -6.61
CA TYR A 121 -2.78 16.43 -7.63
C TYR A 121 -3.56 16.73 -8.92
N LEU A 122 -4.34 15.76 -9.41
CA LEU A 122 -5.08 15.92 -10.66
C LEU A 122 -6.17 16.99 -10.55
N ARG A 123 -6.88 17.08 -9.41
CA ARG A 123 -7.87 18.15 -9.18
C ARG A 123 -7.25 19.55 -9.15
N GLU A 124 -6.03 19.69 -8.64
CA GLU A 124 -5.28 20.96 -8.70
C GLU A 124 -4.90 21.34 -10.15
N LYS A 125 -4.76 20.36 -11.05
CA LYS A 125 -4.45 20.60 -12.48
C LYS A 125 -5.68 20.78 -13.36
N LYS A 126 -6.74 20.01 -13.09
CA LYS A 126 -8.04 20.03 -13.78
C LYS A 126 -9.14 19.73 -12.75
N PRO A 127 -9.80 20.77 -12.20
CA PRO A 127 -10.83 20.59 -11.16
C PRO A 127 -12.02 19.73 -11.60
N SER A 128 -12.27 19.61 -12.90
CA SER A 128 -13.35 18.80 -13.47
C SER A 128 -13.01 17.31 -13.62
N VAL A 129 -11.81 16.87 -13.23
CA VAL A 129 -11.46 15.44 -13.29
C VAL A 129 -12.31 14.65 -12.29
N GLU A 130 -12.90 13.56 -12.77
CA GLU A 130 -13.65 12.62 -11.94
C GLU A 130 -12.70 11.56 -11.37
N ILE A 131 -12.85 11.26 -10.08
CA ILE A 131 -11.99 10.32 -9.36
C ILE A 131 -12.90 9.28 -8.73
N PHE A 132 -12.73 8.03 -9.12
CA PHE A 132 -13.51 6.91 -8.63
C PHE A 132 -12.64 6.00 -7.76
N ALA A 133 -13.08 5.86 -6.51
CA ALA A 133 -12.62 4.79 -5.62
C ALA A 133 -13.32 3.48 -6.04
N VAL A 134 -12.54 2.42 -6.21
CA VAL A 134 -13.04 1.08 -6.53
C VAL A 134 -12.82 0.20 -5.31
N GLU A 135 -13.88 -0.49 -4.87
CA GLU A 135 -13.84 -1.44 -3.77
C GLU A 135 -14.55 -2.75 -4.14
N PRO A 136 -14.26 -3.87 -3.44
CA PRO A 136 -14.97 -5.13 -3.63
C PRO A 136 -16.45 -4.99 -3.25
N TYR A 137 -17.35 -5.56 -4.06
CA TYR A 137 -18.78 -5.53 -3.79
C TYR A 137 -19.11 -6.25 -2.47
N GLU A 138 -18.42 -7.34 -2.19
CA GLU A 138 -18.61 -8.16 -0.98
C GLU A 138 -18.10 -7.48 0.31
N SER A 139 -17.34 -6.38 0.20
CA SER A 139 -16.77 -5.61 1.31
C SER A 139 -16.80 -4.10 1.02
N SER A 140 -18.00 -3.60 0.72
CA SER A 140 -18.20 -2.23 0.21
C SER A 140 -18.34 -1.20 1.34
N VAL A 141 -17.29 -1.11 2.17
CA VAL A 141 -17.25 -0.28 3.38
C VAL A 141 -17.32 1.21 3.08
N ILE A 142 -16.77 1.67 1.95
CA ILE A 142 -16.80 3.09 1.55
C ILE A 142 -18.25 3.50 1.21
N ASN A 143 -19.06 2.58 0.67
CA ASN A 143 -20.49 2.78 0.45
C ASN A 143 -21.36 2.52 1.70
N GLY A 144 -20.75 2.31 2.88
CA GLY A 144 -21.46 2.11 4.14
C GLY A 144 -22.02 0.69 4.35
N LEU A 145 -21.62 -0.27 3.52
CA LEU A 145 -21.96 -1.68 3.74
C LEU A 145 -20.97 -2.34 4.73
N PRO A 146 -21.35 -3.45 5.39
CA PRO A 146 -20.44 -4.18 6.27
C PRO A 146 -19.20 -4.70 5.52
N SER A 147 -18.07 -4.81 6.22
CA SER A 147 -16.91 -5.55 5.72
C SER A 147 -17.26 -7.04 5.57
N GLY A 148 -16.74 -7.67 4.53
CA GLY A 148 -16.94 -9.07 4.21
C GLY A 148 -15.73 -9.71 3.52
N PRO A 149 -15.60 -11.04 3.54
CA PRO A 149 -14.50 -11.72 2.87
C PRO A 149 -14.62 -11.61 1.34
N HIS A 150 -13.53 -11.24 0.66
CA HIS A 150 -13.46 -11.18 -0.79
C HIS A 150 -12.12 -11.72 -1.32
N LYS A 151 -12.05 -11.97 -2.64
CA LYS A 151 -10.88 -12.58 -3.29
C LYS A 151 -9.92 -11.56 -3.92
N ILE A 152 -10.26 -10.28 -3.88
CA ILE A 152 -9.48 -9.24 -4.55
C ILE A 152 -8.35 -8.73 -3.66
N GLN A 153 -7.23 -9.46 -3.66
CA GLN A 153 -6.08 -9.15 -2.82
C GLN A 153 -5.51 -7.74 -3.11
N GLY A 154 -5.24 -6.97 -2.05
CA GLY A 154 -4.64 -5.64 -2.12
C GLY A 154 -5.64 -4.48 -2.04
N MET A 155 -6.95 -4.77 -2.07
CA MET A 155 -8.04 -3.82 -1.81
C MET A 155 -8.75 -4.15 -0.51
N SER A 156 -9.47 -3.15 0.03
CA SER A 156 -10.37 -3.07 1.21
C SER A 156 -10.22 -4.15 2.30
N TYR A 157 -10.25 -3.73 3.56
CA TYR A 157 -10.33 -4.63 4.71
C TYR A 157 -11.70 -4.46 5.38
#